data_AF-A0A0Q0CTD1-F1
#
_entry.id   AF-A0A0Q0CTD1-F1
#
_cell.length_a   1.000
_cell.length_b   1.000
_cell.length_c   1.000
_cell.angle_alpha   90.00
_cell.angle_beta   90.00
_cell.angle_gamma   90.00
#
_symmetry.space_group_name_H-M   'P 1'
#
loop_
_entity.id
_entity.type
_entity.pdbx_description
1 polymer ?
#
loop_
_entity_poly.entity_id
_entity_poly.type
_entity_poly.pdbx_seq_one_letter_code
_entity_poly.pdbx_strand_id
1 'polypeptide(L)'
;MFHTADYFNGAPGFYAETHGLSAWVALMNTLVVVLIAPNVLRSFCLHFITSNIHYYGDVDPKNVITQTQVLNNPWFWPLQLFCANFGSTHGIHHFVVGEPFYVRQITARHAHQAMREMGVRFNDVASFFRANRWGVVETP
;
A
#
# COMPACT_ATOMS: atom_id res chain seq x y z
N MET A 1 -10.80 -24.42 23.70
CA MET A 1 -12.24 -24.76 23.62
C MET A 1 -12.65 -25.33 22.25
N PHE A 2 -11.99 -24.97 21.14
CA PHE A 2 -12.25 -25.58 19.81
C PHE A 2 -11.79 -27.05 19.70
N HIS A 3 -10.58 -27.39 20.18
CA HIS A 3 -10.05 -28.76 20.07
C HIS A 3 -10.79 -29.82 20.91
N THR A 4 -11.50 -29.41 21.96
CA THR A 4 -12.36 -30.30 22.75
C THR A 4 -13.61 -30.71 21.97
N ALA A 5 -14.16 -29.83 21.11
CA ALA A 5 -15.33 -30.17 20.30
C ALA A 5 -14.98 -31.18 19.19
N ASP A 6 -13.79 -31.07 18.61
CA ASP A 6 -13.31 -32.00 17.57
C ASP A 6 -13.09 -33.42 18.10
N TYR A 7 -12.63 -33.56 19.36
CA TYR A 7 -12.41 -34.86 20.00
C TYR A 7 -13.73 -35.64 20.20
N PHE A 8 -14.84 -34.96 20.51
CA PHE A 8 -16.15 -35.61 20.67
C PHE A 8 -16.89 -35.83 19.35
N ASN A 9 -16.54 -35.11 18.28
CA ASN A 9 -17.09 -35.33 16.92
C ASN A 9 -16.51 -36.57 16.20
N GLY A 10 -15.45 -37.19 16.73
CA GLY A 10 -14.87 -38.43 16.21
C GLY A 10 -15.50 -39.72 16.76
N ALA A 11 -16.45 -39.63 17.70
CA ALA A 11 -17.11 -40.79 18.27
C ALA A 11 -18.28 -41.25 17.36
N PRO A 12 -18.33 -42.53 16.93
CA PRO A 12 -19.41 -43.03 16.10
C PRO A 12 -20.73 -42.97 16.88
N GLY A 13 -21.65 -42.11 16.44
CA GLY A 13 -22.99 -41.96 17.02
C GLY A 13 -23.33 -40.56 17.56
N PHE A 14 -22.39 -39.61 17.59
CA PHE A 14 -22.66 -38.21 17.95
C PHE A 14 -22.31 -37.28 16.79
N TYR A 15 -22.96 -37.46 15.64
CA TYR A 15 -23.04 -36.39 14.64
C TYR A 15 -24.05 -35.37 15.15
N ALA A 16 -23.62 -34.48 16.05
CA ALA A 16 -24.36 -33.25 16.25
C ALA A 16 -24.32 -32.53 14.89
N GLU A 17 -25.47 -32.46 14.22
CA GLU A 17 -25.63 -31.78 12.95
C GLU A 17 -25.26 -30.30 13.09
N THR A 18 -23.98 -30.00 12.91
CA THR A 18 -23.41 -28.64 12.91
C THR A 18 -23.53 -28.02 11.51
N HIS A 19 -24.63 -28.29 10.80
CA HIS A 19 -24.91 -27.73 9.47
C HIS A 19 -24.88 -26.20 9.48
N GLY A 20 -25.33 -25.58 10.58
CA GLY A 20 -25.25 -24.12 10.76
C GLY A 20 -23.81 -23.61 10.92
N LEU A 21 -22.99 -24.26 11.74
CA LEU A 21 -21.59 -23.83 11.98
C LEU A 21 -20.73 -24.02 10.71
N SER A 22 -20.94 -25.11 9.97
CA SER A 22 -20.23 -25.35 8.71
C SER A 22 -20.60 -24.35 7.61
N ALA A 23 -21.88 -23.97 7.49
CA ALA A 23 -22.30 -22.91 6.56
C ALA A 23 -21.70 -21.54 6.91
N TRP A 24 -21.64 -21.18 8.20
CA TRP A 24 -20.98 -19.96 8.66
C TRP A 24 -19.47 -19.97 8.38
N VAL A 25 -18.78 -21.08 8.65
CA VAL A 25 -17.34 -21.23 8.33
C VAL A 25 -17.10 -21.10 6.82
N ALA A 26 -17.95 -21.70 5.99
CA ALA A 26 -17.85 -21.58 4.52
C ALA A 26 -18.06 -20.14 4.04
N LEU A 27 -19.06 -19.44 4.59
CA LEU A 27 -19.29 -18.02 4.30
C LEU A 27 -18.09 -17.16 4.73
N MET A 28 -17.56 -17.37 5.95
CA MET A 28 -16.41 -16.63 6.45
C MET A 28 -15.16 -16.87 5.59
N ASN A 29 -14.89 -18.12 5.20
CA ASN A 29 -13.78 -18.43 4.29
C ASN A 29 -13.93 -17.68 2.96
N THR A 30 -15.15 -17.64 2.41
CA THR A 30 -15.44 -16.91 1.17
C THR A 30 -15.19 -15.41 1.34
N LEU A 31 -15.70 -14.80 2.43
CA LEU A 31 -15.49 -13.38 2.71
C LEU A 31 -14.01 -13.06 2.93
N VAL A 32 -13.27 -13.91 3.64
CA VAL A 32 -11.84 -13.71 3.88
C VAL A 32 -11.07 -13.72 2.57
N VAL A 33 -11.28 -14.71 1.71
CA VAL A 33 -10.53 -14.87 0.47
C VAL A 33 -10.88 -13.80 -0.56
N VAL A 34 -12.16 -13.47 -0.72
CA VAL A 34 -12.63 -12.60 -1.79
C VAL A 34 -12.58 -11.13 -1.40
N LEU A 35 -12.84 -10.80 -0.13
CA LEU A 35 -13.01 -9.42 0.32
C LEU A 35 -11.94 -9.01 1.33
N ILE A 36 -11.82 -9.69 2.46
CA ILE A 36 -11.04 -9.19 3.60
C ILE A 36 -9.55 -9.24 3.33
N ALA A 37 -9.00 -10.42 2.99
CA ALA A 37 -7.57 -10.60 2.80
C ALA A 37 -7.00 -9.72 1.66
N PRO A 38 -7.65 -9.60 0.48
CA PRO A 38 -7.19 -8.68 -0.57
C PRO A 38 -7.19 -7.21 -0.11
N ASN A 39 -8.21 -6.78 0.65
CA ASN A 39 -8.26 -5.41 1.17
C ASN A 39 -7.22 -5.15 2.26
N VAL A 40 -6.97 -6.12 3.15
CA VAL A 40 -5.90 -6.03 4.15
C VAL A 40 -4.53 -5.92 3.47
N LEU A 41 -4.27 -6.75 2.46
CA LEU A 41 -3.03 -6.70 1.68
C LEU A 41 -2.87 -5.35 0.97
N ARG A 42 -3.93 -4.87 0.32
CA ARG A 42 -3.95 -3.54 -0.31
C ARG A 42 -3.66 -2.42 0.69
N SER A 43 -4.30 -2.44 1.86
CA SER A 43 -4.08 -1.45 2.92
C SER A 43 -2.63 -1.47 3.40
N PHE A 44 -2.06 -2.66 3.64
CA PHE A 44 -0.65 -2.80 3.98
C PHE A 44 0.26 -2.18 2.92
N CYS A 45 0.05 -2.50 1.63
CA CYS A 45 0.86 -1.97 0.54
C CYS A 45 0.73 -0.43 0.42
N LEU A 46 -0.48 0.11 0.57
CA LEU A 46 -0.72 1.55 0.57
C LEU A 46 -0.01 2.23 1.73
N HIS A 47 -0.13 1.70 2.96
CA HIS A 47 0.53 2.26 4.14
C HIS A 47 2.04 2.20 4.02
N PHE A 48 2.60 1.06 3.61
CA PHE A 48 4.04 0.91 3.46
C PHE A 48 4.58 1.91 2.43
N ILE A 49 3.97 1.99 1.24
CA ILE A 49 4.45 2.89 0.19
C ILE A 49 4.25 4.36 0.60
N THR A 50 3.05 4.74 1.06
CA THR A 50 2.74 6.14 1.38
C THR A 50 3.62 6.69 2.51
N SER A 51 3.90 5.88 3.55
CA SER A 51 4.76 6.29 4.66
C SER A 51 6.21 6.49 4.24
N ASN A 52 6.64 5.91 3.11
CA ASN A 52 8.01 5.97 2.61
C ASN A 52 8.23 6.97 1.48
N ILE A 53 7.16 7.49 0.86
CA ILE A 53 7.27 8.52 -0.20
C ILE A 53 7.10 9.95 0.32
N HIS A 54 6.53 10.16 1.50
CA HIS A 54 6.37 11.49 2.07
C HIS A 54 7.56 11.87 2.92
N TYR A 55 7.99 13.12 2.78
CA TYR A 55 8.97 13.70 3.68
C TYR A 55 8.26 14.38 4.85
N TYR A 56 8.76 14.13 6.06
CA TYR A 56 8.17 14.63 7.31
C TYR A 56 9.04 15.69 8.01
N GLY A 57 10.29 15.88 7.59
CA GLY A 57 11.20 16.85 8.18
C GLY A 57 12.09 17.49 7.13
N ASP A 58 12.61 18.68 7.43
CA ASP A 58 13.40 19.52 6.50
C ASP A 58 12.64 19.89 5.21
N VAL A 59 11.31 19.93 5.29
CA VAL A 59 10.40 20.31 4.22
C VAL A 59 9.95 21.75 4.47
N ASP A 60 10.05 22.61 3.46
CA ASP A 60 9.41 23.93 3.52
C ASP A 60 7.90 23.74 3.30
N PRO A 61 7.03 24.14 4.25
CA PRO A 61 5.58 24.00 4.11
C PRO A 61 5.00 24.67 2.85
N LYS A 62 5.68 25.70 2.32
CA LYS A 62 5.26 26.42 1.12
C LYS A 62 5.81 25.79 -0.17
N ASN A 63 6.68 24.78 -0.07
CA ASN A 63 7.33 24.15 -1.20
C ASN A 63 6.86 22.70 -1.40
N VAL A 64 5.85 22.54 -2.26
CA VAL A 64 5.27 21.24 -2.62
C VAL A 64 6.26 20.26 -3.25
N ILE A 65 7.37 20.74 -3.82
CA ILE A 65 8.41 19.91 -4.45
C ILE A 65 9.08 18.99 -3.42
N THR A 66 9.18 19.45 -2.17
CA THR A 66 9.92 18.75 -1.11
C THR A 66 9.04 17.89 -0.21
N GLN A 67 7.72 17.88 -0.43
CA GLN A 67 6.76 17.15 0.41
C GLN A 67 6.77 15.64 0.15
N THR A 68 7.12 15.22 -1.07
CA THR A 68 7.10 13.81 -1.46
C THR A 68 8.13 13.50 -2.55
N GLN A 69 8.45 12.22 -2.71
CA GLN A 69 9.27 11.67 -3.79
C GLN A 69 8.45 10.73 -4.69
N VAL A 70 8.96 10.49 -5.89
CA VAL A 70 8.44 9.44 -6.77
C VAL A 70 9.18 8.13 -6.51
N LEU A 71 8.44 7.09 -6.15
CA LEU A 71 8.99 5.74 -5.94
C LEU A 71 8.54 4.82 -7.09
N ASN A 72 9.37 4.71 -8.12
CA ASN A 72 9.09 3.93 -9.34
C ASN A 72 10.18 2.88 -9.64
N ASN A 73 11.10 2.62 -8.72
CA ASN A 73 12.08 1.54 -8.85
C ASN A 73 11.34 0.19 -8.93
N PRO A 74 11.68 -0.68 -9.92
CA PRO A 74 11.07 -1.99 -10.07
C PRO A 74 11.07 -2.85 -8.80
N TRP A 75 12.00 -2.69 -7.85
CA TRP A 75 12.00 -3.47 -6.60
C TRP A 75 10.70 -3.38 -5.80
N PHE A 76 9.94 -2.28 -5.94
CA PHE A 76 8.68 -2.08 -5.25
C PHE A 76 7.47 -2.64 -6.03
N TRP A 77 7.67 -3.25 -7.21
CA TRP A 77 6.57 -3.76 -8.05
C TRP A 77 5.56 -4.66 -7.31
N PRO A 78 5.96 -5.56 -6.37
CA PRO A 78 4.98 -6.40 -5.68
C PRO A 78 4.01 -5.58 -4.86
N LEU A 79 4.49 -4.53 -4.19
CA LEU A 79 3.65 -3.62 -3.41
C LEU A 79 2.82 -2.71 -4.32
N GLN A 80 3.45 -2.21 -5.38
CA GLN A 80 2.80 -1.35 -6.38
C GLN A 80 1.61 -2.06 -7.06
N LEU A 81 1.68 -3.38 -7.27
CA LEU A 81 0.58 -4.17 -7.81
C LEU A 81 -0.69 -4.04 -6.95
N PHE A 82 -0.56 -4.15 -5.63
CA PHE A 82 -1.70 -4.09 -4.72
C PHE A 82 -2.14 -2.67 -4.37
N CYS A 83 -1.29 -1.66 -4.57
CA CYS A 83 -1.65 -0.25 -4.41
C CYS A 83 -1.89 0.50 -5.73
N ALA A 84 -1.93 -0.19 -6.88
CA ALA A 84 -2.15 0.40 -8.21
C ALA A 84 -1.13 1.49 -8.58
N ASN A 85 0.16 1.16 -8.45
CA ASN A 85 1.29 2.03 -8.78
C ASN A 85 1.28 3.39 -8.03
N PHE A 86 0.73 3.38 -6.83
CA PHE A 86 0.57 4.56 -5.99
C PHE A 86 1.89 5.28 -5.74
N GLY A 87 2.96 4.58 -5.38
CA GLY A 87 4.24 5.23 -5.07
C GLY A 87 4.85 5.98 -6.25
N SER A 88 4.52 5.56 -7.47
CA SER A 88 4.98 6.20 -8.68
C SER A 88 4.15 7.43 -9.04
N THR A 89 2.87 7.48 -8.71
CA THR A 89 1.92 8.49 -9.25
C THR A 89 1.34 9.41 -8.20
N HIS A 90 1.42 9.05 -6.91
CA HIS A 90 0.89 9.83 -5.80
C HIS A 90 1.41 11.27 -5.83
N GLY A 91 2.71 11.46 -6.01
CA GLY A 91 3.31 12.80 -6.04
C GLY A 91 2.66 13.78 -7.02
N ILE A 92 2.07 13.30 -8.13
CA ILE A 92 1.36 14.13 -9.10
C ILE A 92 0.17 14.86 -8.44
N HIS A 93 -0.52 14.23 -7.49
CA HIS A 93 -1.67 14.82 -6.81
C HIS A 93 -1.30 16.05 -5.95
N HIS A 94 -0.05 16.17 -5.51
CA HIS A 94 0.41 17.34 -4.76
C HIS A 94 0.52 18.59 -5.65
N PHE A 95 0.59 18.40 -6.97
CA PHE A 95 0.66 19.47 -7.97
C PHE A 95 -0.69 19.69 -8.66
N VAL A 96 -1.38 18.61 -9.02
CA VAL A 96 -2.69 18.65 -9.68
C VAL A 96 -3.72 17.94 -8.81
N VAL A 97 -4.37 18.73 -7.96
CA VAL A 97 -5.42 18.25 -7.05
C VAL A 97 -6.68 17.93 -7.86
N GLY A 98 -7.32 16.80 -7.58
CA GLY A 98 -8.62 16.43 -8.17
C GLY A 98 -8.56 15.35 -9.24
N GLU A 99 -7.37 14.95 -9.70
CA GLU A 99 -7.25 13.81 -10.60
C GLU A 99 -7.48 12.48 -9.86
N PRO A 100 -8.24 11.52 -10.41
CA PRO A 100 -8.29 10.16 -9.88
C PRO A 100 -7.02 9.38 -10.26
N PHE A 101 -6.77 8.25 -9.59
CA PHE A 101 -5.52 7.49 -9.76
C PHE A 101 -5.25 7.04 -11.21
N TYR A 102 -6.30 6.68 -11.97
CA TYR A 102 -6.15 6.21 -13.34
C TYR A 102 -5.77 7.33 -14.32
N VAL A 103 -6.23 8.57 -14.09
CA VAL A 103 -5.80 9.74 -14.89
C VAL A 103 -4.32 10.01 -14.66
N ARG A 104 -3.89 10.00 -13.39
CA ARG A 104 -2.48 10.13 -13.03
C ARG A 104 -1.60 9.05 -13.67
N GLN A 105 -2.10 7.83 -13.82
CA GLN A 105 -1.37 6.75 -14.48
C GLN A 105 -1.18 7.03 -15.98
N ILE A 106 -2.20 7.57 -16.65
CA ILE A 106 -2.14 7.92 -18.07
C ILE A 106 -1.16 9.08 -18.31
N THR A 107 -1.14 10.07 -17.41
CA THR A 107 -0.29 11.26 -17.54
C THR A 107 1.11 11.09 -16.94
N ALA A 108 1.36 9.97 -16.25
CA ALA A 108 2.56 9.73 -15.44
C ALA A 108 3.87 10.06 -16.16
N ARG A 109 4.00 9.70 -17.44
CA ARG A 109 5.24 9.95 -18.19
C ARG A 109 5.60 11.44 -18.27
N HIS A 110 4.63 12.28 -18.66
CA HIS A 110 4.84 13.71 -18.80
C HIS A 110 4.94 14.39 -17.43
N ALA A 111 4.14 13.95 -16.46
CA ALA A 111 4.21 14.45 -15.09
C ALA A 111 5.57 14.15 -14.45
N HIS A 112 6.10 12.93 -14.62
CA HIS A 112 7.43 12.57 -14.11
C HIS A 112 8.55 13.40 -14.70
N GLN A 113 8.48 13.68 -16.01
CA GLN A 113 9.45 14.55 -16.65
C GLN A 113 9.45 15.94 -16.01
N ALA A 114 8.27 16.58 -15.91
CA ALA A 114 8.13 17.90 -15.29
C ALA A 114 8.57 17.88 -13.80
N MET A 115 8.20 16.83 -13.06
CA MET A 115 8.60 16.67 -11.66
C MET A 115 10.13 16.57 -11.50
N ARG A 116 10.83 15.86 -12.39
CA ARG A 116 12.31 15.83 -12.39
C ARG A 116 12.91 17.19 -12.70
N GLU A 117 12.39 17.88 -13.72
CA GLU A 117 12.84 19.22 -14.12
C GLU A 117 12.68 20.24 -12.98
N MET A 118 11.63 20.10 -12.17
CA MET A 118 11.39 20.93 -10.98
C MET A 118 12.13 20.46 -9.72
N GLY A 119 12.90 19.37 -9.77
CA GLY A 119 13.73 18.90 -8.66
C GLY A 119 13.03 17.98 -7.64
N VAL A 120 11.88 17.39 -7.98
CA VAL A 120 11.31 16.31 -7.17
C VAL A 120 12.25 15.11 -7.21
N ARG A 121 12.53 14.50 -6.05
CA ARG A 121 13.38 13.31 -5.96
C ARG A 121 12.67 12.06 -6.46
N PHE A 122 13.46 11.16 -7.02
CA PHE A 122 13.01 9.85 -7.49
C PHE A 122 13.83 8.77 -6.79
N ASN A 123 13.15 7.81 -6.17
CA ASN A 123 13.76 6.66 -5.51
C ASN A 123 14.87 7.04 -4.51
N ASP A 124 14.64 8.08 -3.72
CA ASP A 124 15.43 8.42 -2.54
C ASP A 124 15.16 7.39 -1.43
N VAL A 125 15.60 6.15 -1.65
CA VAL A 125 15.48 5.04 -0.69
C VAL A 125 16.36 5.27 0.53
N ALA A 126 17.38 6.13 0.41
CA ALA A 126 18.18 6.56 1.55
C ALA A 126 17.32 7.28 2.59
N SER A 127 16.20 7.91 2.19
CA SER A 127 15.24 8.55 3.11
C SER A 127 14.77 7.62 4.24
N PHE A 128 14.70 6.31 3.98
CA PHE A 128 14.22 5.32 4.95
C PHE A 128 15.12 5.24 6.18
N PHE A 129 16.42 5.44 6.01
CA PHE A 129 17.41 5.41 7.10
C PHE A 129 17.52 6.72 7.87
N ARG A 130 16.84 7.76 7.40
CA ARG A 130 16.88 9.13 7.93
C ARG A 130 15.49 9.66 8.24
N ALA A 131 14.62 8.75 8.67
CA ALA A 131 13.26 9.02 9.13
C ALA A 131 12.45 9.90 8.16
N ASN A 132 12.65 9.70 6.85
CA ASN A 132 11.99 10.46 5.78
C ASN A 132 12.14 11.97 5.92
N ARG A 133 13.31 12.46 6.31
CA ARG A 133 13.64 13.88 6.19
C ARG A 133 14.00 14.23 4.75
N TRP A 134 13.97 15.49 4.32
CA TRP A 134 14.41 15.92 2.98
C TRP A 134 15.89 16.34 2.95
N GLY A 135 16.37 17.09 3.95
CA GLY A 135 17.60 17.91 3.88
C GLY A 135 18.97 17.22 3.86
N VAL A 136 19.05 15.90 4.01
CA VAL A 136 20.32 15.15 3.89
C VAL A 136 20.29 14.41 2.56
N VAL A 137 20.92 15.01 1.56
CA VAL A 137 21.26 14.36 0.29
C VAL A 137 22.68 13.85 0.49
N GLU A 138 22.93 12.54 0.38
CA GLU A 138 24.29 12.10 0.12
C GLU A 138 24.71 12.70 -1.22
N THR A 139 25.78 13.49 -1.21
CA THR A 139 26.48 13.88 -2.43
C THR A 139 26.76 12.64 -3.28
N PRO A 140 26.57 12.73 -4.61
CA PRO A 140 26.74 11.59 -5.52
C PRO A 140 28.12 10.95 -5.43
#